data_AF-A0A3Q8I4T1-F1
#
_entry.id   AF-A0A3Q8I4T1-F1
#
_cell.length_a   1.000
_cell.length_b   1.000
_cell.length_c   1.000
_cell.angle_alpha   90.00
_cell.angle_beta   90.00
_cell.angle_gamma   90.00
#
_symmetry.space_group_name_H-M   'P 1'
#
loop_
_entity.id
_entity.type
_entity.pdbx_description
1 polymer ?
#
loop_
_entity_poly.entity_id
_entity_poly.type
_entity_poly.pdbx_seq_one_letter_code
_entity_poly.pdbx_strand_id
1 'polypeptide(L)' 'MNTDSRTPLITARSFFRQMRSYGYSPNQIIRIINELLELVTTSVREGKLTPVLAEATQEEGTRPPPTGR' A
#
# COMPACT_ATOMS: atom_id res chain seq x y z
N MET A 1 -17.12 19.63 1.78
CA MET A 1 -17.06 18.28 2.38
C MET A 1 -15.65 18.08 2.89
N ASN A 2 -15.50 17.90 4.21
CA ASN A 2 -14.20 17.73 4.85
C ASN A 2 -13.72 16.30 4.53
N THR A 3 -12.83 16.17 3.57
CA THR A 3 -12.19 14.90 3.24
C THR A 3 -11.09 14.66 4.25
N ASP A 4 -11.46 14.15 5.42
CA ASP A 4 -10.58 13.32 6.25
C ASP A 4 -10.16 12.13 5.39
N SER A 5 -9.13 12.31 4.58
CA SER A 5 -8.46 11.26 3.82
C SER A 5 -7.66 10.40 4.81
N ARG A 6 -8.36 9.71 5.71
CA ARG A 6 -7.79 8.61 6.47
C ARG A 6 -7.49 7.51 5.48
N THR A 7 -6.22 7.41 5.09
CA THR A 7 -5.68 6.23 4.43
C THR A 7 -6.25 5.00 5.14
N PRO A 8 -6.92 4.08 4.44
CA PRO A 8 -7.52 2.92 5.09
C PRO A 8 -6.41 2.17 5.83
N LEU A 9 -6.50 2.16 7.16
CA LEU A 9 -5.50 1.52 8.01
C LEU A 9 -5.62 0.01 7.78
N ILE A 10 -4.67 -0.57 7.05
CA ILE A 10 -4.62 -2.02 6.91
C ILE A 10 -4.29 -2.63 8.28
N THR A 11 -5.24 -3.38 8.83
CA THR A 11 -5.00 -4.09 10.08
C THR A 11 -4.28 -5.40 9.80
N ALA A 12 -3.38 -5.81 10.71
CA ALA A 12 -2.71 -7.11 10.63
C ALA A 12 -3.71 -8.26 10.51
N ARG A 13 -4.88 -8.13 11.14
CA ARG A 13 -5.96 -9.12 11.08
C ARG A 13 -6.59 -9.20 9.68
N SER A 14 -6.83 -8.07 9.02
CA SER A 14 -7.35 -8.06 7.64
C SER A 14 -6.31 -8.59 6.66
N PHE A 15 -5.05 -8.16 6.79
CA PHE A 15 -3.93 -8.64 5.98
C PHE A 15 -3.73 -10.15 6.12
N PHE A 16 -3.75 -10.66 7.36
CA PHE A 16 -3.67 -12.09 7.63
C PHE A 16 -4.82 -12.87 6.99
N ARG A 17 -6.06 -12.37 7.10
CA ARG A 17 -7.23 -13.00 6.45
C ARG A 17 -7.07 -13.05 4.94
N GLN A 18 -6.57 -11.98 4.32
CA GLN A 18 -6.29 -11.95 2.89
C GLN A 18 -5.25 -13.00 2.52
N MET A 19 -4.10 -13.05 3.20
CA MET A 19 -3.08 -14.08 2.95
C MET A 19 -3.65 -15.51 3.10
N ARG A 20 -4.50 -15.75 4.09
CA ARG A 20 -5.17 -17.05 4.22
C ARG A 20 -6.15 -17.32 3.07
N SER A 21 -6.87 -16.31 2.59
CA SER A 21 -7.77 -16.42 1.43
C SER A 21 -7.03 -16.73 0.14
N TYR A 22 -5.79 -16.25 -0.01
CA TYR A 22 -4.92 -16.55 -1.15
C TYR A 22 -4.19 -17.91 -1.03
N GLY A 23 -4.43 -18.66 0.04
CA GLY A 23 -3.85 -19.99 0.21
C GLY A 23 -2.44 -20.02 0.79
N TYR A 24 -1.93 -18.90 1.33
CA TYR A 24 -0.64 -18.91 2.01
C TYR A 24 -0.69 -19.80 3.27
N SER A 25 0.29 -20.69 3.37
CA SER A 25 0.53 -21.49 4.58
C SER A 25 1.09 -20.63 5.72
N PRO A 26 0.90 -21.04 6.99
CA PRO A 26 1.45 -20.30 8.13
C PRO A 26 2.96 -20.03 8.01
N ASN A 27 3.74 -21.01 7.54
CA ASN A 27 5.19 -20.87 7.36
C ASN A 27 5.55 -19.85 6.27
N GLN A 28 4.80 -19.80 5.16
CA GLN A 28 4.99 -18.78 4.13
C GLN A 28 4.67 -17.38 4.66
N ILE A 29 3.59 -17.25 5.44
CA ILE A 29 3.20 -15.98 6.08
C ILE A 29 4.32 -15.48 7.01
N ILE A 30 4.90 -16.35 7.84
CA ILE A 30 6.01 -15.99 8.73
C ILE A 30 7.22 -15.49 7.92
N ARG A 31 7.59 -16.21 6.85
CA ARG A 31 8.70 -15.80 5.98
C ARG A 31 8.47 -14.42 5.37
N ILE A 32 7.28 -14.16 4.85
CA ILE A 32 6.90 -12.87 4.24
C ILE A 32 6.95 -11.75 5.29
N ILE A 33 6.44 -11.98 6.50
CA ILE A 33 6.43 -10.95 7.55
C ILE A 33 7.86 -10.60 7.98
N ASN A 34 8.75 -11.59 8.09
CA ASN A 34 10.16 -11.34 8.42
C ASN A 34 10.85 -10.51 7.34
N GLU A 35 10.66 -10.87 6.07
CA GLU A 35 11.19 -10.12 4.94
C GLU A 35 10.65 -8.68 4.92
N LEU A 36 9.34 -8.50 5.13
CA LEU A 36 8.72 -7.18 5.21
C LEU A 36 9.29 -6.34 6.37
N LEU A 37 9.57 -6.96 7.52
CA LEU A 37 10.19 -6.28 8.65
C LEU A 37 11.60 -5.82 8.32
N GLU A 38 12.41 -6.64 7.64
CA GLU A 38 13.74 -6.26 7.17
C GLU A 38 13.69 -5.07 6.20
N LEU A 39 12.76 -5.09 5.24
CA LEU A 39 12.58 -4.00 4.28
C LEU A 39 12.16 -2.68 4.95
N VAL A 40 11.20 -2.74 5.88
CA VAL A 40 10.72 -1.56 6.61
C VAL A 40 11.81 -1.02 7.54
N THR A 41 12.48 -1.89 8.29
CA THR A 41 13.56 -1.47 9.19
C THR A 41 14.75 -0.87 8.44
N THR A 42 15.09 -1.42 7.27
CA THR A 42 16.10 -0.84 6.37
C THR A 42 15.67 0.54 5.89
N SER A 43 14.43 0.69 5.41
CA SER A 43 13.90 1.98 4.95
C SER A 43 13.91 3.06 6.04
N VAL A 44 13.57 2.69 7.28
CA VAL A 44 13.62 3.59 8.44
C VAL A 44 15.06 4.00 8.76
N ARG A 45 16.00 3.04 8.75
CA ARG A 45 17.42 3.30 9.03
C ARG A 45 18.07 4.20 7.98
N GLU A 46 17.70 4.04 6.71
CA GLU A 46 18.21 4.85 5.61
C GLU A 46 17.60 6.27 5.55
N GLY A 47 16.72 6.63 6.50
CA GLY A 47 16.01 7.92 6.49
C GLY A 47 15.06 8.09 5.31
N LYS A 48 14.85 7.03 4.52
CA LYS A 48 13.89 6.97 3.43
C LYS A 48 12.51 6.62 3.99
N LEU A 49 11.90 7.56 4.70
CA LEU A 49 10.46 7.72 4.56
C LEU A 49 10.21 8.40 3.20
N THR A 50 10.63 7.74 2.12
CA THR A 50 10.29 8.19 0.77
C THR A 50 8.77 8.15 0.65
N PRO A 51 8.14 9.22 0.14
CA PRO A 51 6.69 9.36 0.02
C PRO A 51 6.14 8.47 -1.11
N VAL A 52 6.43 7.17 -1.10
CA VAL A 52 5.92 6.20 -2.08
C VAL A 52 4.41 5.98 -1.93
N LEU A 53 3.78 6.48 -0.86
CA LEU A 53 2.32 6.56 -0.80
C LEU A 53 1.73 7.65 -1.72
N ALA A 54 2.53 8.60 -2.22
CA ALA A 54 2.05 9.70 -3.06
C ALA A 54 2.01 9.39 -4.57
N GLU A 55 2.66 8.31 -5.03
CA GLU A 55 2.76 8.01 -6.48
C GLU A 55 1.78 6.94 -6.97
N ALA A 56 0.90 6.42 -6.11
CA ALA A 56 -0.19 5.52 -6.55
C ALA A 56 -1.40 6.28 -7.17
N THR A 57 -1.28 7.57 -7.50
CA THR A 57 -2.41 8.38 -8.02
C THR A 57 -2.03 9.27 -9.20
N GLN A 58 -1.16 8.80 -10.10
CA GLN A 58 -0.84 9.56 -11.31
C GLN A 58 -1.00 8.77 -12.61
N GLU A 59 -1.89 7.78 -12.71
CA GLU A 59 -2.23 7.20 -14.03
C GLU A 59 -3.72 6.86 -14.17
N GLU A 60 -4.61 7.86 -14.18
CA GLU A 60 -5.87 7.77 -14.93
C GLU A 60 -6.46 9.17 -15.21
N GLY A 61 -6.52 9.59 -16.47
CA GLY A 61 -7.54 10.55 -16.92
C GLY A 61 -7.14 11.86 -17.63
N THR A 62 -6.02 11.96 -18.35
CA THR A 62 -5.87 13.06 -19.34
C THR A 62 -6.64 12.73 -20.61
N ARG A 63 -7.94 13.06 -20.64
CA ARG A 63 -8.65 13.34 -21.90
C ARG A 63 -9.38 14.67 -21.74
N PRO A 64 -8.95 15.75 -22.41
CA PRO A 64 -9.67 17.02 -22.33
C PRO A 64 -11.02 16.91 -23.07
N PRO A 65 -12.06 17.65 -22.66
CA PRO A 65 -13.33 17.68 -23.37
C PRO A 65 -13.20 18.49 -24.67
N PRO A 66 -13.98 18.18 -25.74
CA PRO A 66 -14.03 19.04 -26.91
C PRO A 66 -14.82 20.32 -26.59
N THR A 67 -14.21 21.47 -26.90
CA THR A 67 -14.79 22.81 -26.74
C THR A 67 -15.42 23.29 -28.05
N GLY A 68 -16.65 23.84 -27.99
CA GLY A 68 -17.32 24.61 -29.06
C GLY A 68 -18.19 23.74 -29.98
N ARG A 69 -19.42 24.14 -30.35
CA ARG A 69 -19.96 25.48 -30.61
C ARG A 69 -21.49 25.45 -30.51
#